data_AF-A0A7Y8ISR6-F1
#
_entry.id   AF-A0A7Y8ISR6-F1
#
_cell.length_a   1.000
_cell.length_b   1.000
_cell.length_c   1.000
_cell.angle_alpha   90.00
_cell.angle_beta   90.00
_cell.angle_gamma   90.00
#
_symmetry.space_group_name_H-M   'P 1'
#
loop_
_entity.id
_entity.type
_entity.pdbx_description
1 polymer ?
#
loop_
_entity_poly.entity_id
_entity_poly.type
_entity_poly.pdbx_seq_one_letter_code
_entity_poly.pdbx_strand_id
1 'polypeptide(L)'
;MTRLTPLEIQRASFPRRLQGLDPEAVRTFLSQVAEQVEEDARQRGELRAQIAKLTREVDEYRQRVDAVNEALVAAQHSAEQTLAKAEAEAQRIIAEAQTLADRLVEEATRRTETLEQVVAQLRTHRRTARADLKRLAEILAGVIADDEAAEQREGDVSKLSVLRPRDRRTRSER
;
A
#
# COMPACT_ATOMS: atom_id res chain seq x y z
N MET A 1 12.10 -63.27 -45.35
CA MET A 1 11.20 -63.50 -46.51
C MET A 1 11.48 -62.43 -47.54
N THR A 2 12.04 -62.81 -48.69
CA THR A 2 12.33 -61.93 -49.82
C THR A 2 11.01 -61.35 -50.34
N ARG A 3 10.86 -60.02 -50.26
CA ARG A 3 9.68 -59.33 -50.82
C ARG A 3 9.90 -59.20 -52.31
N LEU A 4 9.02 -59.81 -53.09
CA LEU A 4 9.02 -59.68 -54.53
C LEU A 4 8.43 -58.33 -54.93
N THR A 5 9.07 -57.67 -55.89
CA THR A 5 8.54 -56.46 -56.54
C THR A 5 7.49 -56.85 -57.58
N PRO A 6 6.52 -55.97 -57.91
CA PRO A 6 5.56 -56.22 -59.00
C PRO A 6 6.23 -56.65 -60.31
N LEU A 7 7.39 -56.05 -60.61
CA LEU A 7 8.20 -56.37 -61.78
C LEU A 7 8.79 -57.78 -61.75
N GLU A 8 9.23 -58.24 -60.58
CA GLU A 8 9.73 -59.61 -60.37
C GLU A 8 8.60 -60.65 -60.47
N ILE A 9 7.38 -60.29 -60.04
CA ILE A 9 6.19 -61.15 -60.16
C ILE A 9 5.79 -61.32 -61.64
N GLN A 10 5.78 -60.24 -62.42
CA GLN A 10 5.49 -60.31 -63.87
C GLN A 10 6.55 -61.10 -64.66
N ARG A 11 7.82 -61.01 -64.26
CA ARG A 11 8.94 -61.68 -64.95
C ARG A 11 9.20 -63.10 -64.45
N ALA A 12 8.43 -63.59 -63.49
CA ALA A 12 8.58 -64.93 -62.94
C ALA A 12 8.38 -66.00 -64.03
N SER A 13 9.36 -66.90 -64.17
CA SER A 13 9.31 -68.00 -65.13
C SER A 13 9.26 -69.34 -64.40
N PHE A 14 8.41 -70.24 -64.89
CA PHE A 14 8.18 -71.55 -64.28
C PHE A 14 8.53 -72.67 -65.27
N PRO A 15 9.16 -73.77 -64.80
CA PRO A 15 9.49 -74.91 -65.66
C PRO A 15 8.22 -75.63 -66.12
N ARG A 16 8.17 -76.04 -67.40
CA ARG A 16 7.05 -76.78 -67.98
C ARG A 16 7.10 -78.26 -67.59
N ARG A 17 5.95 -78.86 -67.22
CA ARG A 17 5.79 -80.30 -66.96
C ARG A 17 4.53 -80.83 -67.66
N LEU A 18 4.52 -82.14 -67.99
CA LEU A 18 3.49 -82.80 -68.81
C LEU A 18 2.05 -82.74 -68.24
N GLN A 19 1.87 -82.50 -66.93
CA GLN A 19 0.57 -82.26 -66.26
C GLN A 19 0.59 -80.93 -65.48
N GLY A 20 1.00 -79.85 -66.14
CA GLY A 20 1.09 -78.51 -65.54
C GLY A 20 -0.17 -77.66 -65.73
N LEU A 21 -0.21 -76.53 -65.01
CA LEU A 21 -1.19 -75.47 -65.22
C LEU A 21 -0.99 -74.81 -66.59
N ASP A 22 -2.07 -74.26 -67.16
CA ASP A 22 -2.02 -73.51 -68.42
C ASP A 22 -1.09 -72.28 -68.30
N PRO A 23 -0.02 -72.18 -69.10
CA PRO A 23 0.91 -71.06 -69.07
C PRO A 23 0.28 -69.68 -69.29
N GLU A 24 -0.80 -69.58 -70.09
CA GLU A 24 -1.49 -68.30 -70.31
C GLU A 24 -2.31 -67.90 -69.08
N ALA A 25 -3.11 -68.81 -68.52
CA ALA A 25 -3.85 -68.55 -67.28
C ALA A 25 -2.92 -68.14 -66.11
N VAL A 26 -1.76 -68.80 -65.99
CA VAL A 26 -0.74 -68.43 -64.97
C VAL A 26 -0.18 -67.04 -65.23
N ARG A 27 0.11 -66.67 -66.48
CA ARG A 27 0.58 -65.32 -66.83
C ARG A 27 -0.45 -64.25 -66.48
N THR A 28 -1.72 -64.46 -66.82
CA THR A 28 -2.81 -63.52 -66.48
C THR A 28 -2.94 -63.35 -64.97
N PHE A 29 -2.87 -64.44 -64.20
CA PHE A 29 -2.90 -64.38 -62.75
C PHE A 29 -1.70 -63.62 -62.16
N LEU A 30 -0.48 -63.87 -62.65
CA LEU A 30 0.72 -63.15 -62.21
C LEU A 30 0.63 -61.64 -62.50
N SER A 31 0.06 -61.24 -63.63
CA SER A 31 -0.19 -59.82 -63.92
C SER A 31 -1.17 -59.19 -62.93
N GLN A 32 -2.28 -59.86 -62.61
CA GLN A 32 -3.26 -59.37 -61.62
C GLN A 32 -2.65 -59.27 -60.22
N VAL A 33 -1.86 -60.28 -59.81
CA VAL A 33 -1.16 -60.25 -58.53
C VAL A 33 -0.12 -59.13 -58.49
N ALA A 34 0.62 -58.91 -59.57
CA ALA A 34 1.59 -57.81 -59.65
C ALA A 34 0.91 -56.43 -59.50
N GLU A 35 -0.20 -56.21 -60.19
CA GLU A 35 -0.99 -54.99 -60.11
C GLU A 35 -1.52 -54.74 -58.69
N GLN A 36 -2.04 -55.79 -58.04
CA GLN A 36 -2.51 -55.68 -56.66
C GLN A 36 -1.37 -55.43 -55.65
N VAL A 37 -0.20 -56.04 -55.85
CA VAL A 37 0.99 -55.80 -55.01
C VAL A 37 1.52 -54.37 -55.19
N GLU A 38 1.42 -53.81 -56.40
CA GLU A 38 1.78 -52.42 -56.68
C GLU A 38 0.82 -51.45 -55.97
N GLU A 39 -0.48 -51.68 -56.09
CA GLU A 39 -1.50 -50.89 -55.41
C GLU A 39 -1.34 -50.92 -53.89
N ASP A 40 -1.13 -52.11 -53.31
CA ASP A 40 -0.84 -52.26 -51.88
C ASP A 40 0.47 -51.57 -51.47
N ALA A 41 1.50 -51.57 -52.32
CA ALA A 41 2.74 -50.84 -52.08
C ALA A 41 2.52 -49.32 -52.06
N ARG A 42 1.73 -48.81 -53.00
CA ARG A 42 1.35 -47.40 -53.09
C ARG A 42 0.55 -46.97 -51.86
N GLN A 43 -0.52 -47.69 -51.52
CA GLN A 43 -1.34 -47.41 -50.34
C GLN A 43 -0.52 -47.45 -49.04
N ARG A 44 0.38 -48.43 -48.88
CA ARG A 44 1.29 -48.46 -47.73
C ARG A 44 2.22 -47.25 -47.69
N GLY A 45 2.68 -46.76 -48.84
CA GLY A 45 3.48 -45.54 -48.95
C GLY A 45 2.70 -44.31 -48.50
N GLU A 46 1.49 -44.14 -49.02
CA GLU A 46 0.57 -43.04 -48.67
C GLU A 46 0.24 -43.05 -47.17
N LEU A 47 -0.15 -44.21 -46.62
CA LEU A 47 -0.43 -44.37 -45.19
C LEU A 47 0.79 -44.06 -44.31
N ARG A 48 1.99 -44.50 -44.70
CA ARG A 48 3.22 -44.18 -43.97
C ARG A 48 3.53 -42.69 -43.99
N ALA A 49 3.33 -42.02 -45.13
CA ALA A 49 3.49 -40.58 -45.23
C ALA A 49 2.48 -39.84 -44.34
N GLN A 50 1.23 -40.30 -44.32
CA GLN A 50 0.19 -39.73 -43.47
C GLN A 50 0.47 -39.93 -41.98
N ILE A 51 0.92 -41.12 -41.57
CA ILE A 51 1.36 -41.39 -40.20
C ILE A 51 2.51 -40.44 -39.84
N ALA A 52 3.54 -40.32 -40.68
CA ALA A 52 4.68 -39.44 -40.42
C ALA A 52 4.29 -37.95 -40.33
N LYS A 53 3.24 -37.53 -41.06
CA LYS A 53 2.67 -36.18 -40.93
C LYS A 53 1.94 -36.02 -39.59
N LEU A 54 1.01 -36.93 -39.29
CA LEU A 54 0.21 -36.87 -38.06
C LEU A 54 1.08 -36.97 -36.80
N THR A 55 2.12 -37.81 -36.81
CA THR A 55 3.07 -37.90 -35.69
C THR A 55 3.75 -36.56 -35.44
N ARG A 56 4.20 -35.86 -36.50
CA ARG A 56 4.81 -34.53 -36.37
C ARG A 56 3.83 -33.51 -35.82
N GLU A 57 2.58 -33.51 -36.31
CA GLU A 57 1.55 -32.62 -35.79
C GLU A 57 1.27 -32.88 -34.30
N VAL A 58 1.18 -34.15 -33.88
CA VAL A 58 0.99 -34.52 -32.47
C VAL A 58 2.16 -34.04 -31.60
N ASP A 59 3.39 -34.18 -32.08
CA ASP A 59 4.57 -33.72 -31.32
C ASP A 59 4.60 -32.19 -31.22
N GLU A 60 4.22 -31.46 -32.28
CA GLU A 60 4.05 -30.01 -32.21
C GLU A 60 2.96 -29.60 -31.21
N TYR A 61 1.81 -30.30 -31.21
CA TYR A 61 0.74 -30.03 -30.25
C TYR A 61 1.20 -30.27 -28.81
N ARG A 62 1.96 -31.34 -28.57
CA ARG A 62 2.53 -31.62 -27.24
C ARG A 62 3.45 -30.51 -26.79
N GLN A 63 4.38 -30.06 -27.65
CA GLN A 63 5.26 -28.94 -27.34
C GLN A 63 4.48 -27.64 -27.03
N ARG A 64 3.40 -27.37 -27.77
CA ARG A 64 2.53 -26.20 -27.49
C ARG A 64 1.82 -26.33 -26.15
N VAL A 65 1.31 -27.51 -25.82
CA VAL A 65 0.66 -27.76 -24.52
C VAL A 65 1.66 -27.58 -23.38
N ASP A 66 2.89 -28.08 -23.52
CA ASP A 66 3.94 -27.91 -22.51
C ASP A 66 4.29 -26.43 -22.32
N ALA A 67 4.44 -25.67 -23.39
CA ALA A 67 4.69 -24.23 -23.33
C ALA A 67 3.54 -23.46 -22.65
N VAL A 68 2.29 -23.84 -22.92
CA VAL A 68 1.11 -23.24 -22.26
C VAL A 68 1.10 -23.57 -20.77
N ASN A 69 1.42 -24.80 -20.39
CA ASN A 69 1.51 -25.20 -18.99
C ASN A 69 2.62 -24.43 -18.25
N GLU A 70 3.78 -24.29 -18.86
CA GLU A 70 4.89 -23.49 -18.29
C GLU A 70 4.49 -22.02 -18.14
N ALA A 71 3.85 -21.43 -19.16
CA ALA A 71 3.34 -20.07 -19.09
C ALA A 71 2.27 -19.90 -17.99
N LEU A 72 1.40 -20.89 -17.80
CA LEU A 72 0.39 -20.86 -16.75
C LEU A 72 1.01 -20.90 -15.36
N VAL A 73 2.01 -21.78 -15.15
CA VAL A 73 2.75 -21.85 -13.88
C VAL A 73 3.50 -20.55 -13.61
N ALA A 74 4.15 -19.97 -14.62
CA ALA A 74 4.83 -18.68 -14.50
C ALA A 74 3.84 -17.55 -14.16
N ALA A 75 2.65 -17.54 -14.79
CA ALA A 75 1.61 -16.58 -14.49
C ALA A 75 1.07 -16.71 -13.07
N GLN A 76 0.84 -17.95 -12.59
CA GLN A 76 0.42 -18.22 -11.21
C GLN A 76 1.48 -17.72 -10.23
N HIS A 77 2.75 -18.05 -10.45
CA HIS A 77 3.84 -17.61 -9.58
C HIS A 77 3.97 -16.09 -9.55
N SER A 78 3.85 -15.42 -10.70
CA SER A 78 3.87 -13.95 -10.79
C SER A 78 2.69 -13.32 -10.04
N ALA A 79 1.50 -13.91 -10.14
CA ALA A 79 0.32 -13.45 -9.41
C ALA A 79 0.50 -13.59 -7.89
N GLU A 80 1.00 -14.75 -7.42
CA GLU A 80 1.30 -14.98 -6.01
C GLU A 80 2.35 -14.00 -5.47
N GLN A 81 3.45 -13.79 -6.21
CA GLN A 81 4.47 -12.81 -5.85
C GLN A 81 3.92 -11.39 -5.78
N THR A 82 3.03 -11.03 -6.71
CA THR A 82 2.39 -9.70 -6.74
C THR A 82 1.48 -9.52 -5.53
N LEU A 83 0.68 -10.53 -5.21
CA LEU A 83 -0.19 -10.53 -4.04
C LEU A 83 0.62 -10.39 -2.74
N ALA A 84 1.66 -11.20 -2.57
CA ALA A 84 2.53 -11.16 -1.39
C ALA A 84 3.22 -9.80 -1.22
N LYS A 85 3.68 -9.19 -2.33
CA LYS A 85 4.24 -7.82 -2.30
C LYS A 85 3.21 -6.78 -1.91
N ALA A 86 2.00 -6.86 -2.46
CA ALA A 86 0.92 -5.94 -2.13
C ALA A 86 0.50 -6.05 -0.66
N GLU A 87 0.41 -7.27 -0.12
CA GLU A 87 0.10 -7.52 1.29
C GLU A 87 1.19 -6.97 2.22
N ALA A 88 2.47 -7.23 1.90
CA ALA A 88 3.60 -6.70 2.67
C ALA A 88 3.64 -5.17 2.65
N GLU A 89 3.39 -4.57 1.49
CA GLU A 89 3.35 -3.11 1.34
C GLU A 89 2.15 -2.50 2.08
N ALA A 90 0.98 -3.14 2.02
CA ALA A 90 -0.19 -2.69 2.79
C ALA A 90 0.09 -2.73 4.30
N GLN A 91 0.71 -3.81 4.81
CA GLN A 91 1.11 -3.90 6.21
C GLN A 91 2.13 -2.81 6.58
N ARG A 92 3.10 -2.54 5.71
CA ARG A 92 4.09 -1.46 5.90
C ARG A 92 3.40 -0.10 6.00
N ILE A 93 2.50 0.21 5.07
CA ILE A 93 1.75 1.48 5.06
C ILE A 93 0.93 1.62 6.36
N ILE A 94 0.26 0.57 6.81
CA ILE A 94 -0.52 0.59 8.05
C ILE A 94 0.39 0.85 9.25
N ALA A 95 1.53 0.15 9.35
CA ALA A 95 2.48 0.34 10.45
C ALA A 95 3.10 1.74 10.47
N GLU A 96 3.42 2.29 9.30
CA GLU A 96 3.91 3.66 9.15
C GLU A 96 2.85 4.69 9.55
N ALA A 97 1.60 4.50 9.11
CA ALA A 97 0.49 5.36 9.48
C ALA A 97 0.22 5.34 10.98
N GLN A 98 0.26 4.17 11.63
CA GLN A 98 0.14 4.03 13.08
C GLN A 98 1.27 4.78 13.80
N THR A 99 2.52 4.58 13.38
CA THR A 99 3.67 5.28 13.97
C THR A 99 3.56 6.80 13.84
N LEU A 100 3.09 7.28 12.68
CA LEU A 100 2.85 8.72 12.47
C LEU A 100 1.71 9.25 13.33
N ALA A 101 0.62 8.49 13.46
CA ALA A 101 -0.51 8.86 14.31
C ALA A 101 -0.07 8.98 15.79
N ASP A 102 0.68 8.00 16.29
CA ASP A 102 1.19 8.01 17.66
C ASP A 102 2.09 9.23 17.91
N ARG A 103 3.00 9.54 16.98
CA ARG A 103 3.85 10.75 17.05
C ARG A 103 3.03 12.04 17.07
N LEU A 104 2.00 12.14 16.23
CA LEU A 104 1.13 13.32 16.19
C LEU A 104 0.35 13.50 17.49
N VAL A 105 -0.16 12.40 18.07
CA VAL A 105 -0.85 12.44 19.36
C VAL A 105 0.10 12.85 20.48
N GLU A 106 1.31 12.31 20.49
CA GLU A 106 2.33 12.68 21.48
C GLU A 106 2.71 14.16 21.36
N GLU A 107 2.93 14.66 20.13
CA GLU A 107 3.23 16.07 19.90
C GLU A 107 2.08 16.98 20.32
N ALA A 108 0.84 16.62 19.99
CA ALA A 108 -0.35 17.37 20.40
C ALA A 108 -0.52 17.39 21.93
N THR A 109 -0.23 16.27 22.60
CA THR A 109 -0.28 16.16 24.07
C THR A 109 0.75 17.08 24.71
N ARG A 110 2.02 17.04 24.25
CA ARG A 110 3.09 17.93 24.73
C ARG A 110 2.76 19.40 24.52
N ARG A 111 2.18 19.76 23.37
CA ARG A 111 1.73 21.13 23.10
C ARG A 111 0.63 21.55 24.06
N THR A 112 -0.34 20.67 24.33
CA THR A 112 -1.42 20.92 25.29
C THR A 112 -0.87 21.18 26.69
N GLU A 113 0.03 20.31 27.18
CA GLU A 113 0.68 20.48 28.48
C GLU A 113 1.44 21.81 28.58
N THR A 114 2.18 22.17 27.52
CA THR A 114 2.89 23.45 27.45
C THR A 114 1.92 24.63 27.53
N LEU A 115 0.81 24.59 26.78
CA LEU A 115 -0.21 25.62 26.82
C LEU A 115 -0.87 25.73 28.20
N GLU A 116 -1.16 24.61 28.85
CA GLU A 116 -1.71 24.60 30.21
C GLU A 116 -0.77 25.25 31.22
N GLN A 117 0.54 24.97 31.13
CA GLN A 117 1.56 25.61 31.96
C GLN A 117 1.60 27.13 31.72
N VAL A 118 1.59 27.57 30.46
CA VAL A 118 1.55 29.00 30.12
C VAL A 118 0.28 29.67 30.66
N VAL A 119 -0.88 29.04 30.50
CA VAL A 119 -2.16 29.54 31.04
C VAL A 119 -2.12 29.63 32.56
N ALA A 120 -1.55 28.65 33.24
CA ALA A 120 -1.39 28.67 34.70
C ALA A 120 -0.47 29.83 35.15
N GLN A 121 0.66 30.02 34.47
CA GLN A 121 1.58 31.15 34.74
C GLN A 121 0.89 32.50 34.53
N LEU A 122 0.18 32.69 33.42
CA LEU A 122 -0.57 33.92 33.14
C LEU A 122 -1.66 34.18 34.18
N ARG A 123 -2.35 33.14 34.66
CA ARG A 123 -3.33 33.26 35.75
C ARG A 123 -2.67 33.72 37.05
N THR A 124 -1.50 33.22 37.38
CA THR A 124 -0.71 33.64 38.54
C THR A 124 -0.25 35.09 38.39
N HIS A 125 0.35 35.47 37.26
CA HIS A 125 0.74 36.85 36.98
C HIS A 125 -0.43 37.82 37.10
N ARG A 126 -1.60 37.46 36.56
CA ARG A 126 -2.83 38.26 36.70
C ARG A 126 -3.27 38.41 38.16
N ARG A 127 -3.17 37.36 38.97
CA ARG A 127 -3.51 37.42 40.41
C ARG A 127 -2.56 38.35 41.16
N THR A 128 -1.26 38.24 40.91
CA THR A 128 -0.23 39.09 41.54
C THR A 128 -0.43 40.55 41.15
N ALA A 129 -0.54 40.85 39.85
CA ALA A 129 -0.80 42.22 39.37
C ALA A 129 -2.08 42.82 39.98
N ARG A 130 -3.15 42.04 40.08
CA ARG A 130 -4.39 42.49 40.74
C ARG A 130 -4.19 42.77 42.23
N ALA A 131 -3.42 41.94 42.94
CA ALA A 131 -3.12 42.16 44.36
C ALA A 131 -2.25 43.40 44.56
N ASP A 132 -1.29 43.64 43.69
CA ASP A 132 -0.41 44.80 43.76
C ASP A 132 -1.18 46.10 43.48
N LEU A 133 -2.07 46.10 42.48
CA LEU A 133 -2.98 47.22 42.23
C LEU A 133 -3.90 47.51 43.43
N LYS A 134 -4.44 46.48 44.09
CA LYS A 134 -5.23 46.65 45.31
C LYS A 134 -4.41 47.27 46.44
N ARG A 135 -3.20 46.78 46.67
CA ARG A 135 -2.29 47.33 47.69
C ARG A 135 -1.94 48.79 47.42
N LEU A 136 -1.67 49.16 46.16
CA LEU A 136 -1.44 50.55 45.79
C LEU A 136 -2.68 51.43 46.06
N ALA A 137 -3.87 50.94 45.72
CA ALA A 137 -5.11 51.66 46.01
C ALA A 137 -5.36 51.83 47.52
N GLU A 138 -5.11 50.80 48.33
CA GLU A 138 -5.20 50.86 49.80
C GLU A 138 -4.21 51.87 50.39
N ILE A 139 -2.97 51.90 49.90
CA ILE A 139 -1.96 52.88 50.33
C ILE A 139 -2.42 54.30 50.00
N LEU A 140 -2.85 54.54 48.75
CA LEU A 140 -3.33 55.87 48.33
C LEU A 140 -4.56 56.32 49.12
N ALA A 141 -5.50 55.41 49.38
CA ALA A 141 -6.67 55.69 50.22
C ALA A 141 -6.27 56.02 51.67
N GLY A 142 -5.27 55.32 52.22
CA GLY A 142 -4.73 55.62 53.55
C GLY A 142 -4.09 57.01 53.62
N VAL A 143 -3.31 57.40 52.61
CA VAL A 143 -2.71 58.74 52.52
C VAL A 143 -3.77 59.83 52.46
N ILE A 144 -4.84 59.63 51.67
CA ILE A 144 -5.96 60.58 51.59
C ILE A 144 -6.65 60.71 52.96
N ALA A 145 -6.90 59.59 53.66
CA ALA A 145 -7.52 59.61 54.98
C ALA A 145 -6.66 60.32 56.04
N ASP A 146 -5.33 60.12 55.99
CA ASP A 146 -4.39 60.79 56.89
C ASP A 146 -4.34 62.30 56.64
N ASP A 147 -4.42 62.73 55.37
CA ASP A 147 -4.48 64.13 54.94
C ASP A 147 -5.78 64.80 55.41
N GLU A 148 -6.94 64.17 55.16
CA GLU A 148 -8.25 64.63 55.66
C GLU A 148 -8.26 64.76 57.20
N ALA A 149 -7.64 63.81 57.91
CA ALA A 149 -7.53 63.86 59.37
C ALA A 149 -6.59 64.98 59.86
N ALA A 150 -5.58 65.35 59.06
CA ALA A 150 -4.70 66.49 59.35
C ALA A 150 -5.44 67.82 59.17
N GLU A 151 -6.20 67.98 58.08
CA GLU A 151 -7.05 69.16 57.85
C GLU A 151 -8.08 69.37 58.97
N GLN A 152 -8.74 68.29 59.42
CA GLN A 152 -9.70 68.36 60.53
C GLN A 152 -9.05 68.80 61.85
N ARG A 153 -7.83 68.30 62.14
CA ARG A 153 -7.05 68.73 63.30
C ARG A 153 -6.69 70.22 63.22
N GLU A 154 -6.28 70.70 62.05
CA GLU A 154 -5.96 72.12 61.84
C GLU A 154 -7.20 73.03 61.97
N GLY A 155 -8.36 72.56 61.48
CA GLY A 155 -9.65 73.23 61.64
C GLY A 155 -10.10 73.32 63.11
N ASP A 156 -9.93 72.26 63.90
CA ASP A 156 -10.28 72.27 65.33
C ASP A 156 -9.31 73.10 66.18
N VAL A 157 -8.01 73.10 65.86
CA VAL A 157 -7.02 73.99 66.48
C VAL A 157 -7.32 75.46 66.13
N SER A 158 -7.75 75.74 64.90
CA SER A 158 -8.18 77.08 64.49
C SER A 158 -9.44 77.54 65.23
N LYS A 159 -10.45 76.67 65.42
CA LYS A 159 -11.63 76.98 66.25
C LYS A 159 -11.28 77.26 67.72
N LEU A 160 -10.32 76.53 68.30
CA LEU A 160 -9.81 76.79 69.65
C LEU A 160 -9.08 78.13 69.76
N SER A 161 -8.41 78.58 68.69
CA SER A 161 -7.69 79.86 68.65
C SER A 161 -8.61 81.10 68.56
N VAL A 162 -9.83 80.94 68.02
CA VAL A 162 -10.84 82.01 67.91
C VAL A 162 -11.60 82.23 69.23
N LEU A 163 -11.54 81.28 70.18
CA LEU A 163 -12.22 81.35 71.48
C LEU A 163 -11.43 82.09 72.57
N ARG A 164 -10.49 82.98 72.22
CA ARG A 164 -9.92 83.94 73.18
C ARG A 164 -10.57 85.32 73.02
N PRO A 165 -11.47 85.73 73.95
CA PRO A 165 -11.93 87.11 74.01
C PRO A 165 -10.76 88.03 74.32
N ARG A 166 -10.63 89.07 73.50
CA ARG A 166 -9.85 90.27 73.78
C ARG A 166 -10.48 90.93 75.01
N ASP A 167 -9.79 90.91 76.15
CA ASP A 167 -10.05 91.90 77.19
C ASP A 167 -8.87 92.87 77.32
N ARG A 168 -9.24 94.13 77.15
CA ARG A 168 -8.43 95.32 77.02
C ARG A 168 -8.82 96.19 78.21
N ARG A 169 -7.88 96.55 79.09
CA ARG A 169 -7.90 97.74 79.98
C ARG A 169 -6.62 97.73 80.83
N THR A 170 -5.61 98.54 80.51
CA THR A 170 -5.40 99.99 80.78
C THR A 170 -4.76 100.27 82.15
N ARG A 171 -3.69 101.10 82.10
CA ARG A 171 -3.14 101.99 83.16
C ARG A 171 -2.46 101.29 84.35
N SER A 172 -1.37 101.77 84.93
CA SER A 172 -0.76 103.11 84.97
C SER A 172 0.73 103.02 85.37
N GLU A 173 1.50 104.04 84.95
CA GLU A 173 2.65 104.67 85.63
C GLU A 173 3.94 103.85 85.87
N ARG A 174 5.15 104.35 85.58
CA ARG A 174 5.67 105.73 85.60
C ARG A 174 6.68 105.99 84.47
#